data_AF-M0LCJ4-F1
#
_entry.id   AF-M0LCJ4-F1
#
_cell.length_a   1.000
_cell.length_b   1.000
_cell.length_c   1.000
_cell.angle_alpha   90.00
_cell.angle_beta   90.00
_cell.angle_gamma   90.00
#
_symmetry.space_group_name_H-M   'P 1'
#
loop_
_entity.id
_entity.type
_entity.pdbx_description
1 polymer ?
#
loop_
_entity_poly.entity_id
_entity_poly.type
_entity_poly.pdbx_seq_one_letter_code
_entity_poly.pdbx_strand_id
1 'polypeptide(L)'
;MPRSIAVVAVASLLLASVLVTPVAATTGIEDPDESTVHVAVETTGDATVSLVTVYELSDETERAAFESLENDESAQHELRDRFAERMASVADGVGEDGATTITDESIDVRTEGERGIVTVSVTWTDFAETDGDTLVVAEPFASGFEADQPLVVAGPDGSTIERVSHEPDEESEHRASWDAGTDLSGFEMAFSLEGVDTEADGETETGAGAGDKLPGFGVGVALVAIVAGVGLARRAAGRRSRAE
;
A
#
# COMPACT_ATOMS: atom_id res chain seq x y z
N MET A 1 -37.01 -57.32 16.85
CA MET A 1 -35.85 -56.54 17.31
C MET A 1 -35.79 -55.23 16.52
N PRO A 2 -36.13 -54.07 17.09
CA PRO A 2 -35.60 -52.80 16.62
C PRO A 2 -34.52 -52.31 17.59
N ARG A 3 -33.31 -52.09 17.08
CA ARG A 3 -32.18 -51.52 17.80
C ARG A 3 -32.31 -50.00 17.80
N SER A 4 -32.32 -49.41 18.99
CA SER A 4 -31.97 -48.02 19.25
C SER A 4 -30.60 -47.69 18.68
N ILE A 5 -30.37 -46.44 18.26
CA ILE A 5 -29.11 -45.69 18.47
C ILE A 5 -29.42 -44.19 18.34
N ALA A 6 -29.14 -43.47 19.42
CA ALA A 6 -29.04 -42.02 19.50
C ALA A 6 -27.63 -41.59 19.06
N VAL A 7 -27.52 -40.47 18.34
CA VAL A 7 -26.25 -39.78 18.07
C VAL A 7 -26.56 -38.28 18.17
N VAL A 8 -26.35 -37.68 19.35
CA VAL A 8 -25.17 -36.88 19.74
C VAL A 8 -24.95 -35.69 18.81
N ALA A 9 -25.44 -34.52 19.24
CA ALA A 9 -25.13 -33.22 18.65
C ALA A 9 -23.71 -32.81 19.06
N VAL A 10 -22.81 -32.67 18.10
CA VAL A 10 -21.47 -32.12 18.30
C VAL A 10 -21.51 -30.64 17.97
N ALA A 11 -21.27 -29.81 18.98
CA ALA A 11 -21.07 -28.38 18.84
C ALA A 11 -19.64 -28.12 18.32
N SER A 12 -19.52 -27.72 17.05
CA SER A 12 -18.26 -27.28 16.46
C SER A 12 -18.15 -25.76 16.58
N LEU A 13 -17.39 -25.32 17.58
CA LEU A 13 -16.93 -23.95 17.75
C LEU A 13 -15.80 -23.69 16.74
N LEU A 14 -16.12 -23.04 15.61
CA LEU A 14 -15.12 -22.58 14.65
C LEU A 14 -14.44 -21.32 15.19
N LEU A 15 -13.27 -21.48 15.79
CA LEU A 15 -12.30 -20.39 15.94
C LEU A 15 -11.74 -20.08 14.54
N ALA A 16 -12.24 -19.02 13.92
CA ALA A 16 -11.60 -18.41 12.77
C ALA A 16 -10.40 -17.60 13.27
N SER A 17 -9.23 -18.22 13.34
CA SER A 17 -7.96 -17.52 13.43
C SER A 17 -7.72 -16.84 12.08
N VAL A 18 -7.96 -15.53 12.01
CA VAL A 18 -7.52 -14.71 10.88
C VAL A 18 -6.00 -14.66 10.95
N LEU A 19 -5.33 -15.40 10.06
CA LEU A 19 -3.94 -15.11 9.71
C LEU A 19 -4.01 -13.87 8.81
N VAL A 20 -3.57 -12.74 9.34
CA VAL A 20 -3.20 -11.59 8.51
C VAL A 20 -1.87 -11.98 7.87
N THR A 21 -1.91 -12.51 6.66
CA THR A 21 -0.71 -12.63 5.83
C THR A 21 -0.42 -11.26 5.27
N PRO A 22 0.77 -10.67 5.50
CA PRO A 22 1.16 -9.45 4.80
C PRO A 22 1.11 -9.75 3.31
N VAL A 23 0.38 -8.91 2.56
CA VAL A 23 0.50 -8.91 1.11
C VAL A 23 1.87 -8.29 0.83
N ALA A 24 2.80 -9.07 0.30
CA ALA A 24 3.97 -8.46 -0.33
C ALA A 24 3.40 -7.69 -1.53
N ALA A 25 3.39 -6.37 -1.45
CA ALA A 25 3.11 -5.53 -2.60
C ALA A 25 4.11 -5.96 -3.69
N THR A 26 3.62 -6.60 -4.75
CA THR A 26 4.41 -6.81 -5.95
C THR A 26 4.60 -5.44 -6.57
N THR A 27 5.68 -4.76 -6.21
CA THR A 27 6.19 -3.60 -6.93
C THR A 27 6.28 -4.02 -8.39
N GLY A 28 5.55 -3.35 -9.28
CA GLY A 28 5.48 -3.65 -10.72
C GLY A 28 6.81 -3.37 -11.45
N ILE A 29 7.86 -4.06 -11.03
CA ILE A 29 9.24 -4.01 -11.53
C ILE A 29 9.42 -5.28 -12.34
N GLU A 30 9.08 -5.20 -13.63
CA GLU A 30 9.25 -6.30 -14.58
C GLU A 30 10.64 -6.17 -15.23
N ASP A 31 11.42 -7.26 -15.18
CA ASP A 31 12.72 -7.45 -15.84
C ASP A 31 13.65 -6.21 -15.85
N PRO A 32 14.25 -5.83 -14.70
CA PRO A 32 15.17 -4.71 -14.68
C PRO A 32 16.41 -5.02 -15.52
N ASP A 33 16.70 -4.18 -16.52
CA ASP A 33 17.90 -4.28 -17.34
C ASP A 33 19.06 -3.44 -16.78
N GLU A 34 18.76 -2.45 -15.92
CA GLU A 34 19.74 -1.59 -15.27
C GLU A 34 19.30 -1.18 -13.85
N SER A 35 20.24 -0.66 -13.07
CA SER A 35 19.96 -0.19 -11.71
C SER A 35 19.04 1.03 -11.73
N THR A 36 17.93 1.01 -11.01
CA THR A 36 16.86 2.01 -11.10
C THR A 36 16.28 2.31 -9.71
N VAL A 37 15.93 3.57 -9.45
CA VAL A 37 15.11 3.97 -8.30
C VAL A 37 13.64 3.98 -8.69
N HIS A 38 12.83 3.25 -7.94
CA HIS A 38 11.39 3.24 -8.08
C HIS A 38 10.72 3.90 -6.88
N VAL A 39 9.76 4.76 -7.16
CA VAL A 39 8.86 5.36 -6.16
C VAL A 39 7.44 4.98 -6.56
N ALA A 40 6.78 4.19 -5.72
CA ALA A 40 5.37 3.85 -5.88
C ALA A 40 4.58 4.57 -4.78
N VAL A 41 3.74 5.52 -5.16
CA VAL A 41 2.94 6.35 -4.27
C VAL A 41 1.58 5.68 -4.05
N GLU A 42 1.14 5.66 -2.80
CA GLU A 42 -0.14 5.11 -2.36
C GLU A 42 -1.19 6.21 -2.24
N THR A 43 -2.48 5.82 -2.19
CA THR A 43 -3.60 6.79 -2.08
C THR A 43 -3.57 7.62 -0.79
N THR A 44 -2.83 7.16 0.23
CA THR A 44 -2.64 7.85 1.51
C THR A 44 -1.60 8.97 1.43
N GLY A 45 -0.80 9.02 0.37
CA GLY A 45 0.39 9.87 0.26
C GLY A 45 1.67 9.19 0.76
N ASP A 46 1.60 7.98 1.30
CA ASP A 46 2.80 7.19 1.59
C ASP A 46 3.44 6.71 0.28
N ALA A 47 4.72 6.35 0.31
CA ALA A 47 5.39 5.76 -0.84
C ALA A 47 6.31 4.60 -0.48
N THR A 48 6.28 3.55 -1.29
CA THR A 48 7.34 2.56 -1.30
C THR A 48 8.48 3.05 -2.19
N VAL A 49 9.64 3.28 -1.59
CA VAL A 49 10.87 3.64 -2.31
C VAL A 49 11.76 2.41 -2.41
N SER A 50 12.10 2.02 -3.64
CA SER A 50 12.92 0.84 -3.93
C SER A 50 14.13 1.21 -4.77
N LEU A 51 15.27 0.60 -4.47
CA LEU A 51 16.45 0.60 -5.30
C LEU A 51 16.65 -0.81 -5.86
N VAL A 52 16.58 -0.93 -7.18
CA VAL A 52 16.89 -2.16 -7.91
C VAL A 52 18.31 -2.04 -8.42
N THR A 53 19.16 -3.04 -8.16
CA THR A 53 20.51 -3.12 -8.71
C THR A 53 20.68 -4.41 -9.47
N VAL A 54 21.17 -4.31 -10.70
CA VAL A 54 21.38 -5.44 -11.60
C VAL A 54 22.88 -5.70 -11.75
N TYR A 55 23.27 -6.96 -11.58
CA TYR A 55 24.65 -7.44 -11.71
C TYR A 55 24.75 -8.42 -12.87
N GLU A 56 25.69 -8.18 -13.78
CA GLU A 56 26.05 -9.16 -14.81
C GLU A 56 26.87 -10.29 -14.16
N LEU A 57 26.41 -11.53 -14.31
CA LEU A 57 27.07 -12.73 -13.77
C LEU A 57 27.72 -13.50 -14.91
N SER A 58 28.64 -12.84 -15.62
CA SER A 58 29.24 -13.35 -16.86
C SER A 58 30.18 -14.53 -16.62
N ASP A 59 30.89 -14.56 -15.48
CA ASP A 59 31.85 -15.61 -15.13
C ASP A 59 31.54 -16.35 -13.81
N GLU A 60 32.26 -17.44 -13.56
CA GLU A 60 32.04 -18.30 -12.38
C GLU A 60 32.38 -17.58 -11.07
N THR A 61 33.30 -16.61 -11.09
CA THR A 61 33.68 -15.84 -9.90
C THR A 61 32.58 -14.87 -9.52
N GLU A 62 32.02 -14.17 -10.50
CA GLU A 62 30.87 -13.27 -10.31
C GLU A 62 29.65 -14.03 -9.78
N ARG A 63 29.32 -15.18 -10.42
CA ARG A 63 28.24 -16.07 -9.97
C ARG A 63 28.44 -16.54 -8.53
N ALA A 64 29.64 -17.02 -8.20
CA ALA A 64 29.95 -17.49 -6.84
C ALA A 64 29.91 -16.37 -5.80
N ALA A 65 30.33 -15.16 -6.17
CA ALA A 65 30.26 -13.99 -5.29
C ALA A 65 28.80 -13.58 -5.03
N PHE A 66 27.96 -13.56 -6.06
CA PHE A 66 26.54 -13.25 -5.92
C PHE A 66 25.79 -14.34 -5.14
N GLU A 67 26.04 -15.62 -5.42
CA GLU A 67 25.50 -16.74 -4.65
C GLU A 67 25.90 -16.64 -3.16
N SER A 68 27.13 -16.18 -2.87
CA SER A 68 27.54 -15.93 -1.49
C SER A 68 26.71 -14.83 -0.83
N LEU A 69 26.35 -13.77 -1.55
CA LEU A 69 25.46 -12.73 -1.03
C LEU A 69 24.02 -13.27 -0.83
N GLU A 70 23.50 -14.01 -1.81
CA GLU A 70 22.16 -14.63 -1.76
C GLU A 70 22.00 -15.56 -0.55
N ASN A 71 23.08 -16.22 -0.12
CA ASN A 71 23.09 -17.12 1.03
C ASN A 71 23.54 -16.49 2.36
N ASP A 72 23.96 -15.21 2.36
CA ASP A 72 24.42 -14.51 3.57
C ASP A 72 23.36 -13.52 4.08
N GLU A 73 22.50 -14.00 4.97
CA GLU A 73 21.43 -13.20 5.59
C GLU A 73 21.97 -11.98 6.36
N SER A 74 23.18 -12.08 6.93
CA SER A 74 23.77 -10.96 7.68
C SER A 74 24.19 -9.85 6.73
N ALA A 75 24.84 -10.20 5.62
CA ALA A 75 25.20 -9.24 4.58
C ALA A 75 23.96 -8.58 3.96
N GLN A 76 22.89 -9.34 3.75
CA GLN A 76 21.61 -8.81 3.25
C GLN A 76 20.98 -7.81 4.23
N HIS A 77 20.93 -8.13 5.52
CA HIS A 77 20.44 -7.19 6.54
C HIS A 77 21.30 -5.92 6.60
N GLU A 78 22.63 -6.03 6.52
CA GLU A 78 23.51 -4.85 6.49
C GLU A 78 23.26 -3.94 5.28
N LEU A 79 22.93 -4.51 4.11
CA LEU A 79 22.56 -3.73 2.92
C LEU A 79 21.22 -3.02 3.10
N ARG A 80 20.22 -3.74 3.61
CA ARG A 80 18.89 -3.20 3.90
C ARG A 80 18.96 -2.06 4.90
N ASP A 81 19.65 -2.26 6.03
CA ASP A 81 19.76 -1.28 7.10
C ASP A 81 20.45 -0.01 6.61
N ARG A 82 21.54 -0.15 5.85
CA ARG A 82 22.23 0.99 5.23
C ARG A 82 21.32 1.79 4.30
N PHE A 83 20.48 1.09 3.52
CA PHE A 83 19.51 1.76 2.64
C PHE A 83 18.48 2.53 3.46
N ALA A 84 17.90 1.91 4.50
CA ALA A 84 16.94 2.56 5.39
C ALA A 84 17.54 3.78 6.11
N GLU A 85 18.76 3.67 6.64
CA GLU A 85 19.49 4.78 7.28
C GLU A 85 19.72 5.95 6.30
N ARG A 86 20.07 5.63 5.04
CA ARG A 86 20.24 6.67 4.00
C ARG A 86 18.90 7.36 3.72
N MET A 87 17.82 6.61 3.54
CA MET A 87 16.50 7.18 3.29
C MET A 87 16.01 8.03 4.46
N ALA A 88 16.24 7.59 5.70
CA ALA A 88 15.92 8.36 6.89
C ALA A 88 16.71 9.68 6.95
N SER A 89 17.98 9.66 6.55
CA SER A 89 18.79 10.88 6.46
C SER A 89 18.29 11.84 5.36
N VAL A 90 17.77 11.34 4.24
CA VAL A 90 17.17 12.18 3.19
C VAL A 90 15.87 12.79 3.72
N ALA A 91 15.03 11.97 4.36
CA ALA A 91 13.76 12.40 4.95
C ALA A 91 13.93 13.49 6.02
N ASP A 92 14.92 13.36 6.91
CA ASP A 92 15.27 14.39 7.90
C ASP A 92 15.73 15.71 7.25
N GLY A 93 16.33 15.64 6.06
CA GLY A 93 16.81 16.81 5.33
C GLY A 93 15.72 17.64 4.64
N VAL A 94 14.56 17.02 4.35
CA VAL A 94 13.45 17.65 3.61
C VAL A 94 12.21 17.86 4.46
N GLY A 95 12.02 17.10 5.54
CA GLY A 95 10.89 17.27 6.43
C GLY A 95 10.95 18.58 7.23
N GLU A 96 10.12 19.56 6.89
CA GLU A 96 9.76 20.62 7.84
C GLU A 96 8.83 20.01 8.90
N ASP A 97 9.27 19.98 10.17
CA ASP A 97 8.46 19.61 11.33
C ASP A 97 8.11 18.11 11.56
N GLY A 98 8.92 17.17 11.05
CA GLY A 98 9.17 15.88 11.74
C GLY A 98 8.01 14.88 11.85
N ALA A 99 7.18 14.71 10.81
CA ALA A 99 6.14 13.68 10.78
C ALA A 99 6.50 12.44 9.93
N THR A 100 7.45 12.56 9.00
CA THR A 100 7.78 11.44 8.10
C THR A 100 8.65 10.38 8.79
N THR A 101 8.34 9.11 8.53
CA THR A 101 9.05 7.95 9.09
C THR A 101 9.40 6.96 7.98
N ILE A 102 10.56 6.33 8.12
CA ILE A 102 10.95 5.19 7.29
C ILE A 102 10.57 3.90 8.02
N THR A 103 9.74 3.07 7.39
CA THR A 103 9.26 1.78 7.92
C THR A 103 9.38 0.68 6.87
N ASP A 104 8.98 -0.55 7.24
CA ASP A 104 8.79 -1.68 6.33
C ASP A 104 9.99 -1.95 5.41
N GLU A 105 11.18 -1.93 6.02
CA GLU A 105 12.44 -2.22 5.36
C GLU A 105 12.49 -3.68 4.86
N SER A 106 12.84 -3.85 3.58
CA SER A 106 12.87 -5.15 2.91
C SER A 106 14.06 -5.26 1.97
N ILE A 107 14.48 -6.51 1.74
CA ILE A 107 15.50 -6.86 0.75
C ILE A 107 15.08 -8.16 0.05
N ASP A 108 15.19 -8.16 -1.28
CA ASP A 108 15.06 -9.33 -2.15
C ASP A 108 16.38 -9.49 -2.92
N VAL A 109 16.97 -10.68 -2.84
CA VAL A 109 18.17 -11.05 -3.60
C VAL A 109 17.83 -12.28 -4.41
N ARG A 110 17.91 -12.18 -5.73
CA ARG A 110 17.55 -13.27 -6.63
C ARG A 110 18.44 -13.32 -7.86
N THR A 111 18.49 -14.50 -8.47
CA THR A 111 19.19 -14.73 -9.73
C THR A 111 18.18 -15.01 -10.85
N GLU A 112 18.29 -14.28 -11.96
CA GLU A 112 17.47 -14.46 -13.16
C GLU A 112 18.37 -14.65 -14.40
N GLY A 113 18.51 -15.90 -14.85
CA GLY A 113 19.39 -16.24 -15.96
C GLY A 113 20.86 -15.96 -15.64
N GLU A 114 21.47 -15.00 -16.35
CA GLU A 114 22.86 -14.56 -16.15
C GLU A 114 22.95 -13.23 -15.38
N ARG A 115 21.86 -12.84 -14.70
CA ARG A 115 21.78 -11.60 -13.93
C ARG A 115 21.50 -11.90 -12.46
N GLY A 116 22.19 -11.18 -11.58
CA GLY A 116 21.85 -11.09 -10.17
C GLY A 116 21.07 -9.79 -9.94
N ILE A 117 19.96 -9.86 -9.22
CA ILE A 117 19.10 -8.71 -8.94
C ILE A 117 19.00 -8.56 -7.43
N VAL A 118 19.29 -7.35 -6.95
CA VAL A 118 19.11 -6.95 -5.56
C VAL A 118 18.10 -5.82 -5.53
N THR A 119 16.99 -6.03 -4.84
CA THR A 119 15.98 -4.98 -4.59
C THR A 119 15.97 -4.70 -3.09
N VAL A 120 16.29 -3.46 -2.71
CA VAL A 120 16.09 -2.98 -1.33
C VAL A 120 14.97 -1.96 -1.33
N SER A 121 14.09 -2.02 -0.35
CA SER A 121 12.94 -1.12 -0.28
C SER A 121 12.62 -0.67 1.14
N VAL A 122 11.96 0.48 1.24
CA VAL A 122 11.36 1.01 2.47
C VAL A 122 10.03 1.66 2.16
N THR A 123 9.17 1.79 3.17
CA THR A 123 8.02 2.68 3.13
C THR A 123 8.41 4.03 3.73
N TRP A 124 8.14 5.11 3.01
CA TRP A 124 8.31 6.48 3.44
C TRP A 124 6.91 7.07 3.67
N THR A 125 6.59 7.43 4.92
CA THR A 125 5.26 7.97 5.27
C THR A 125 5.13 9.45 4.92
N ASP A 126 3.93 9.88 4.52
CA ASP A 126 3.65 11.27 4.13
C ASP A 126 4.64 11.78 3.05
N PHE A 127 4.95 10.92 2.08
CA PHE A 127 5.89 11.22 0.99
C PHE A 127 5.32 12.22 -0.02
N ALA A 128 4.05 12.05 -0.37
CA ALA A 128 3.30 12.93 -1.25
C ALA A 128 2.27 13.74 -0.44
N GLU A 129 2.15 15.03 -0.75
CA GLU A 129 1.10 15.86 -0.19
C GLU A 129 -0.24 15.44 -0.80
N THR A 130 -1.25 15.25 0.06
CA THR A 130 -2.62 14.92 -0.38
C THR A 130 -3.51 16.16 -0.24
N ASP A 131 -4.10 16.61 -1.35
CA ASP A 131 -5.11 17.68 -1.38
C ASP A 131 -6.39 17.18 -2.07
N GLY A 132 -7.36 16.72 -1.28
CA GLY A 132 -8.62 16.17 -1.80
C GLY A 132 -8.38 14.92 -2.66
N ASP A 133 -8.64 15.03 -3.95
CA ASP A 133 -8.48 13.96 -4.94
C ASP A 133 -7.14 14.08 -5.72
N THR A 134 -6.16 14.82 -5.19
CA THR A 134 -4.86 15.04 -5.84
C THR A 134 -3.73 14.64 -4.91
N LEU A 135 -2.76 13.88 -5.42
CA LEU A 135 -1.48 13.59 -4.77
C LEU A 135 -0.37 14.36 -5.45
N VAL A 136 0.46 15.05 -4.68
CA VAL A 136 1.58 15.85 -5.19
C VAL A 136 2.90 15.33 -4.63
N VAL A 137 3.75 14.81 -5.52
CA VAL A 137 5.14 14.44 -5.23
C VAL A 137 6.04 15.61 -5.58
N ALA A 138 6.83 16.09 -4.63
CA ALA A 138 7.80 17.16 -4.86
C ALA A 138 9.14 16.86 -4.22
N GLU A 139 9.19 16.86 -2.88
CA GLU A 139 10.38 16.48 -2.13
C GLU A 139 10.53 14.95 -2.06
N PRO A 140 11.77 14.43 -1.96
CA PRO A 140 13.04 15.14 -1.89
C PRO A 140 13.58 15.64 -3.25
N PHE A 141 12.91 15.33 -4.35
CA PHE A 141 13.42 15.58 -5.70
C PHE A 141 13.56 17.06 -6.04
N ALA A 142 12.65 17.90 -5.54
CA ALA A 142 12.66 19.34 -5.77
C ALA A 142 13.94 20.04 -5.27
N SER A 143 14.59 19.50 -4.25
CA SER A 143 15.71 20.13 -3.53
C SER A 143 17.09 19.82 -4.14
N GLY A 144 17.16 19.83 -5.47
CA GLY A 144 18.41 19.65 -6.24
C GLY A 144 18.81 18.19 -6.43
N PHE A 145 17.83 17.30 -6.62
CA PHE A 145 18.10 15.90 -6.92
C PHE A 145 18.63 15.75 -8.35
N GLU A 146 19.87 15.29 -8.45
CA GLU A 146 20.43 14.75 -9.68
C GLU A 146 20.20 13.24 -9.67
N ALA A 147 19.49 12.73 -10.67
CA ALA A 147 19.22 11.31 -10.79
C ALA A 147 20.51 10.57 -11.19
N ASP A 148 21.31 10.09 -10.24
CA ASP A 148 22.54 9.32 -10.56
C ASP A 148 22.26 8.01 -11.34
N GLN A 149 21.02 7.57 -11.32
CA GLN A 149 20.47 6.40 -12.00
C GLN A 149 19.05 6.75 -12.47
N PRO A 150 18.44 5.97 -13.38
CA PRO A 150 17.07 6.21 -13.80
C PRO A 150 16.11 6.28 -12.61
N LEU A 151 15.16 7.21 -12.69
CA LEU A 151 14.10 7.39 -11.73
C LEU A 151 12.78 6.99 -12.37
N VAL A 152 11.99 6.23 -11.64
CA VAL A 152 10.61 5.92 -11.99
C VAL A 152 9.71 6.36 -10.86
N VAL A 153 8.68 7.14 -11.17
CA VAL A 153 7.61 7.50 -10.24
C VAL A 153 6.29 6.97 -10.76
N ALA A 154 5.58 6.22 -9.92
CA ALA A 154 4.26 5.66 -10.22
C ALA A 154 3.27 6.07 -9.13
N GLY A 155 2.10 6.54 -9.56
CA GLY A 155 0.95 6.79 -8.70
C GLY A 155 0.12 5.52 -8.46
N PRO A 156 -0.93 5.61 -7.63
CA PRO A 156 -1.81 4.48 -7.34
C PRO A 156 -2.50 3.93 -8.58
N ASP A 157 -2.86 2.65 -8.54
CA ASP A 157 -3.66 2.03 -9.61
C ASP A 157 -4.96 2.80 -9.86
N GLY A 158 -5.24 3.08 -11.13
CA GLY A 158 -6.43 3.85 -11.55
C GLY A 158 -6.29 5.37 -11.44
N SER A 159 -5.18 5.88 -10.89
CA SER A 159 -4.87 7.30 -10.93
C SER A 159 -4.44 7.76 -12.34
N THR A 160 -4.32 9.07 -12.56
CA THR A 160 -3.78 9.63 -13.80
C THR A 160 -2.83 10.78 -13.52
N ILE A 161 -1.72 10.87 -14.24
CA ILE A 161 -0.81 12.03 -14.18
C ILE A 161 -1.55 13.26 -14.73
N GLU A 162 -1.73 14.27 -13.87
CA GLU A 162 -2.31 15.55 -14.26
C GLU A 162 -1.25 16.58 -14.67
N ARG A 163 -0.12 16.52 -13.98
CA ARG A 163 0.96 17.49 -14.12
C ARG A 163 2.29 16.85 -13.81
N VAL A 164 3.30 17.24 -14.59
CA VAL A 164 4.69 16.93 -14.33
C VAL A 164 5.53 18.15 -14.69
N SER A 165 6.47 18.54 -13.83
CA SER A 165 7.30 19.73 -14.05
C SER A 165 8.44 19.51 -15.04
N HIS A 166 8.90 18.26 -15.18
CA HIS A 166 9.98 17.85 -16.08
C HIS A 166 9.45 16.86 -17.12
N GLU A 167 9.80 17.05 -18.39
CA GLU A 167 9.39 16.14 -19.46
C GLU A 167 9.98 14.73 -19.20
N PRO A 168 9.15 13.69 -19.07
CA PRO A 168 9.62 12.32 -18.86
C PRO A 168 10.13 11.70 -20.16
N ASP A 169 11.07 10.77 -20.04
CA ASP A 169 11.57 9.98 -21.16
C ASP A 169 10.55 8.94 -21.61
N GLU A 170 9.86 8.30 -20.65
CA GLU A 170 8.69 7.47 -20.90
C GLU A 170 7.55 7.84 -19.95
N GLU A 171 6.32 7.84 -20.48
CA GLU A 171 5.11 8.17 -19.73
C GLU A 171 3.99 7.18 -20.06
N SER A 172 3.24 6.81 -19.02
CA SER A 172 1.99 6.05 -19.05
C SER A 172 0.97 6.75 -18.17
N GLU A 173 -0.26 6.23 -18.10
CA GLU A 173 -1.37 6.91 -17.42
C GLU A 173 -1.05 7.34 -15.98
N HIS A 174 -0.37 6.51 -15.19
CA HIS A 174 -0.03 6.76 -13.79
C HIS A 174 1.46 6.56 -13.49
N ARG A 175 2.33 6.57 -14.50
CA ARG A 175 3.77 6.31 -14.32
C ARG A 175 4.59 7.13 -15.29
N ALA A 176 5.71 7.67 -14.82
CA ALA A 176 6.71 8.26 -15.69
C ALA A 176 8.13 7.89 -15.26
N SER A 177 9.06 7.96 -16.22
CA SER A 177 10.49 7.70 -16.00
C SER A 177 11.37 8.82 -16.52
N TRP A 178 12.55 8.95 -15.90
CA TRP A 178 13.62 9.84 -16.32
C TRP A 178 14.94 9.09 -16.31
N ASP A 179 15.74 9.30 -17.36
CA ASP A 179 17.07 8.72 -17.50
C ASP A 179 18.05 9.28 -16.46
N ALA A 180 19.10 8.50 -16.19
CA ALA A 180 20.21 8.94 -15.36
C ALA A 180 20.86 10.23 -15.89
N GLY A 181 21.20 11.14 -14.97
CA GLY A 181 21.80 12.44 -15.26
C GLY A 181 20.79 13.54 -15.57
N THR A 182 19.50 13.25 -15.52
CA THR A 182 18.45 14.29 -15.62
C THR A 182 18.48 15.19 -14.38
N ASP A 183 18.54 16.50 -14.61
CA ASP A 183 18.38 17.52 -13.56
C ASP A 183 16.89 17.65 -13.23
N LEU A 184 16.51 17.25 -12.02
CA LEU A 184 15.14 17.28 -11.52
C LEU A 184 14.96 18.40 -10.48
N SER A 185 15.82 19.41 -10.50
CA SER A 185 15.70 20.58 -9.63
C SER A 185 14.33 21.26 -9.77
N GLY A 186 13.57 21.37 -8.67
CA GLY A 186 12.19 21.85 -8.72
C GLY A 186 11.19 20.83 -9.27
N PHE A 187 11.48 19.53 -9.13
CA PHE A 187 10.56 18.44 -9.41
C PHE A 187 9.19 18.65 -8.73
N GLU A 188 8.14 18.38 -9.49
CA GLU A 188 6.76 18.32 -9.03
C GLU A 188 6.01 17.39 -9.98
N MET A 189 5.29 16.43 -9.44
CA MET A 189 4.41 15.54 -10.18
C MET A 189 3.10 15.39 -9.41
N ALA A 190 1.98 15.57 -10.11
CA ALA A 190 0.64 15.48 -9.54
C ALA A 190 -0.16 14.35 -10.19
N PHE A 191 -0.81 13.54 -9.37
CA PHE A 191 -1.74 12.49 -9.77
C PHE A 191 -3.16 12.84 -9.35
N SER A 192 -4.11 12.69 -10.28
CA SER A 192 -5.54 12.68 -9.98
C SER A 192 -5.94 11.30 -9.48
N LEU A 193 -6.68 11.28 -8.37
CA LEU A 193 -7.36 10.10 -7.84
C LEU A 193 -8.83 10.04 -8.29
N GLU A 194 -9.26 10.90 -9.22
CA GLU A 194 -10.63 10.86 -9.74
C GLU A 194 -10.93 9.51 -10.40
N GLY A 195 -11.77 8.69 -9.76
CA GLY A 195 -12.13 7.37 -10.25
C GLY A 195 -11.30 6.22 -9.66
N VAL A 196 -10.39 6.51 -8.74
CA VAL A 196 -9.79 5.49 -7.86
C VAL A 196 -10.84 5.12 -6.81
N ASP A 197 -11.23 3.85 -6.76
CA ASP A 197 -12.07 3.32 -5.68
C ASP A 197 -11.23 3.27 -4.41
N THR A 198 -11.12 4.39 -3.69
CA THR A 198 -10.57 4.40 -2.34
C THR A 198 -11.51 3.55 -1.49
N GLU A 199 -11.08 2.37 -1.06
CA GLU A 199 -11.81 1.56 -0.07
C GLU A 199 -11.83 2.33 1.26
N ALA A 200 -12.70 3.33 1.36
CA ALA A 200 -12.98 4.03 2.58
C ALA A 200 -13.64 3.04 3.57
N ASP A 201 -13.03 2.93 4.75
CA ASP A 201 -13.52 2.19 5.91
C ASP A 201 -15.06 2.16 5.99
N GLY A 202 -15.61 0.94 6.02
CA GLY A 202 -17.03 0.69 5.87
C GLY A 202 -17.92 1.43 6.89
N GLU A 203 -18.59 2.49 6.45
CA GLU A 203 -19.76 3.01 7.14
C GLU A 203 -20.97 2.11 6.86
N THR A 204 -21.36 1.36 7.88
CA THR A 204 -22.60 0.58 7.88
C THR A 204 -23.80 1.51 8.05
N GLU A 205 -24.25 2.18 6.99
CA GLU A 205 -25.56 2.85 6.99
C GLU A 205 -26.66 1.85 6.63
N THR A 206 -27.21 1.15 7.62
CA THR A 206 -28.46 0.38 7.44
C THR A 206 -29.66 1.18 7.97
N GLY A 207 -30.06 2.20 7.22
CA GLY A 207 -31.35 2.87 7.38
C GLY A 207 -32.40 2.23 6.47
N ALA A 208 -33.39 1.52 7.03
CA ALA A 208 -34.56 1.08 6.27
C ALA A 208 -35.85 1.25 7.08
N GLY A 209 -36.50 2.42 6.90
CA GLY A 209 -37.91 2.64 7.22
C GLY A 209 -38.78 2.28 6.01
N ALA A 210 -39.86 1.54 6.24
CA ALA A 210 -40.79 1.02 5.23
C ALA A 210 -41.91 2.01 4.86
N GLY A 211 -42.36 2.02 3.59
CA GLY A 211 -43.62 2.68 3.18
C GLY A 211 -43.91 2.71 1.66
N ASP A 212 -44.58 1.65 1.16
CA ASP A 212 -45.33 1.39 -0.09
C ASP A 212 -45.33 2.31 -1.36
N LYS A 213 -44.69 1.78 -2.42
CA LYS A 213 -45.16 1.37 -3.79
C LYS A 213 -45.79 2.36 -4.81
N LEU A 214 -45.07 2.49 -5.94
CA LEU A 214 -45.59 2.59 -7.33
C LEU A 214 -44.86 1.53 -8.19
N PRO A 215 -45.50 0.87 -9.19
CA PRO A 215 -44.90 -0.24 -9.92
C PRO A 215 -44.08 0.21 -11.13
N GLY A 216 -42.80 -0.17 -11.18
CA GLY A 216 -41.94 -0.07 -12.35
C GLY A 216 -40.49 -0.38 -12.01
N PHE A 217 -40.07 -1.63 -12.28
CA PHE A 217 -38.68 -2.14 -12.24
C PHE A 217 -37.89 -1.94 -10.93
N GLY A 218 -37.64 -3.02 -10.17
CA GLY A 218 -36.59 -3.04 -9.13
C GLY A 218 -36.98 -3.75 -7.83
N VAL A 219 -36.06 -4.61 -7.37
CA VAL A 219 -35.89 -5.20 -6.02
C VAL A 219 -36.92 -6.23 -5.55
N GLY A 220 -36.42 -7.39 -5.10
CA GLY A 220 -37.17 -8.40 -4.37
C GLY A 220 -36.33 -9.04 -3.26
N VAL A 221 -36.35 -8.44 -2.07
CA VAL A 221 -35.86 -9.03 -0.82
C VAL A 221 -37.00 -9.82 -0.16
N ALA A 222 -36.71 -11.05 0.26
CA ALA A 222 -37.63 -11.89 1.02
C ALA A 222 -37.34 -11.76 2.53
N LEU A 223 -38.33 -11.34 3.32
CA LEU A 223 -38.32 -11.50 4.77
C LEU A 223 -39.56 -12.27 5.23
N VAL A 224 -39.33 -13.27 6.07
CA VAL A 224 -40.31 -14.07 6.78
C VAL A 224 -40.52 -13.48 8.17
N ALA A 225 -41.78 -13.23 8.54
CA ALA A 225 -42.18 -12.77 9.86
C ALA A 225 -42.56 -13.93 10.80
N ILE A 226 -42.22 -13.84 12.08
CA ILE A 226 -42.86 -14.57 13.17
C ILE A 226 -43.17 -13.60 14.32
N VAL A 227 -44.39 -13.71 14.85
CA VAL A 227 -44.99 -12.89 15.92
C VAL A 227 -45.07 -13.67 17.23
N ALA A 228 -45.07 -12.90 18.34
CA ALA A 228 -45.49 -13.18 19.73
C ALA A 228 -44.40 -13.67 20.72
N GLY A 229 -44.27 -13.12 21.94
CA GLY A 229 -45.07 -12.10 22.60
C GLY A 229 -44.56 -11.67 23.99
N VAL A 230 -45.16 -10.58 24.48
CA VAL A 230 -45.48 -10.15 25.86
C VAL A 230 -44.48 -10.45 27.00
N GLY A 231 -43.96 -9.36 27.57
CA GLY A 231 -43.38 -9.31 28.92
C GLY A 231 -43.33 -7.88 29.48
N LEU A 232 -44.42 -7.44 30.10
CA LEU A 232 -44.54 -6.19 30.87
C LEU A 232 -43.64 -6.18 32.12
N ALA A 233 -42.94 -5.08 32.38
CA ALA A 233 -42.85 -4.41 33.71
C ALA A 233 -41.97 -3.13 33.61
N ARG A 234 -42.60 -1.95 33.57
CA ARG A 234 -42.69 -0.97 34.69
C ARG A 234 -41.32 -0.49 35.21
N ARG A 235 -40.91 0.72 34.81
CA ARG A 235 -41.25 2.03 35.43
C ARG A 235 -40.45 2.28 36.72
N ALA A 236 -39.50 3.21 36.65
CA ALA A 236 -39.54 4.41 37.50
C ALA A 236 -38.54 5.46 37.00
N ALA A 237 -39.08 6.64 36.73
CA ALA A 237 -38.33 7.86 36.48
C ALA A 237 -37.71 8.39 37.77
N GLY A 238 -36.54 9.00 37.63
CA GLY A 238 -35.85 9.73 38.69
C GLY A 238 -35.15 10.98 38.14
N ARG A 239 -35.93 11.88 37.57
CA ARG A 239 -35.59 13.26 37.21
C ARG A 239 -35.11 14.02 38.47
N ARG A 240 -33.97 14.74 38.42
CA ARG A 240 -33.66 16.04 39.11
C ARG A 240 -32.16 16.37 39.04
N SER A 241 -31.78 17.42 38.29
CA SER A 241 -31.46 18.80 38.74
C SER A 241 -30.10 18.90 39.46
N ARG A 242 -29.09 19.55 38.85
CA ARG A 242 -28.72 20.98 38.93
C ARG A 242 -27.97 21.34 40.22
N ALA A 243 -26.99 22.25 40.09
CA ALA A 243 -26.11 22.87 41.09
C ALA A 243 -24.83 22.06 41.32
N GLU A 244 -23.62 22.61 41.24
CA GLU A 244 -23.11 23.97 41.15
C GLU A 244 -21.70 23.91 40.55
#